data_AF-A0A5R9F784-F1
#
_entry.id   AF-A0A5R9F784-F1
#
_cell.length_a   1.000
_cell.length_b   1.000
_cell.length_c   1.000
_cell.angle_alpha   90.00
_cell.angle_beta   90.00
_cell.angle_gamma   90.00
#
_symmetry.space_group_name_H-M   'P 1'
#
loop_
_entity.id
_entity.type
_entity.pdbx_description
1 polymer ?
#
loop_
_entity_poly.entity_id
_entity_poly.type
_entity_poly.pdbx_seq_one_letter_code
_entity_poly.pdbx_strand_id
1 'polypeptide(L)'
;MGRPLFILICLLILGGCALDQGNTDSDPERMPATFQEALLEARINKENVIYEHRDKNAGYVLYKKDEEIGISHFRNTDQGWSSTGSSSGSVTDDKPLSFIGSTWLLGQNAPEANGTYQTVFYGEVLDHDIGKVNVSFGEALEEAQILTHRQKRYWLISKKGDASKNKVIVEAYSNSGKKIFISESDDNSSSD
;
A
#
# COMPACT_ATOMS: atom_id res chain seq x y z
N MET A 1 5.87 -47.68 56.43
CA MET A 1 4.77 -47.91 55.46
C MET A 1 3.71 -46.86 55.68
N GLY A 2 3.45 -46.04 54.66
CA GLY A 2 2.50 -44.93 54.71
C GLY A 2 2.57 -44.15 53.40
N ARG A 3 1.77 -44.57 52.42
CA ARG A 3 1.35 -43.77 51.26
C ARG A 3 -0.14 -43.45 51.48
N PRO A 4 -0.78 -42.48 50.81
CA PRO A 4 -0.27 -41.44 49.92
C PRO A 4 -0.89 -40.05 50.22
N LEU A 5 -0.43 -38.98 49.57
CA LEU A 5 -1.32 -37.86 49.23
C LEU A 5 -0.88 -37.24 47.91
N PHE A 6 -1.50 -37.73 46.83
CA PHE A 6 -1.50 -37.09 45.52
C PHE A 6 -2.41 -35.85 45.63
N ILE A 7 -1.83 -34.66 45.71
CA ILE A 7 -2.57 -33.41 45.51
C ILE A 7 -2.39 -33.04 44.03
N LEU A 8 -3.31 -33.55 43.22
CA LEU A 8 -3.54 -33.14 41.84
C LEU A 8 -4.34 -31.82 41.89
N ILE A 9 -3.66 -30.68 41.79
CA ILE A 9 -4.34 -29.39 41.62
C ILE A 9 -4.64 -29.20 40.14
N CYS A 10 -5.84 -29.63 39.73
CA CYS A 10 -6.49 -29.19 38.51
C CYS A 10 -7.03 -27.76 38.74
N LEU A 11 -6.22 -26.74 38.46
CA LEU A 11 -6.72 -25.37 38.32
C LEU A 11 -7.30 -25.21 36.91
N LEU A 12 -8.58 -25.56 36.80
CA LEU A 12 -9.50 -25.08 35.77
C LEU A 12 -9.60 -23.56 35.88
N ILE A 13 -8.82 -22.83 35.09
CA ILE A 13 -9.16 -21.43 34.77
C ILE A 13 -10.17 -21.48 33.62
N LEU A 14 -11.42 -21.76 33.98
CA LEU A 14 -12.59 -21.32 33.23
C LEU A 14 -12.74 -19.81 33.50
N GLY A 15 -11.86 -19.00 32.91
CA GLY A 15 -12.02 -17.56 32.80
C GLY A 15 -12.81 -17.27 31.55
N GLY A 16 -14.04 -16.80 31.71
CA GLY A 16 -15.09 -16.85 30.71
C GLY A 16 -14.79 -16.09 29.43
N CYS A 17 -15.18 -16.72 28.31
CA CYS A 17 -15.66 -16.00 27.14
C CYS A 17 -16.87 -15.18 27.58
N ALA A 18 -16.67 -13.92 27.96
CA ALA A 18 -17.72 -12.94 27.86
C ALA A 18 -18.03 -12.80 26.37
N LEU A 19 -19.08 -13.50 25.95
CA LEU A 19 -19.85 -13.17 24.76
C LEU A 19 -20.36 -11.75 24.96
N ASP A 20 -19.56 -10.77 24.53
CA ASP A 20 -20.04 -9.42 24.32
C ASP A 20 -20.79 -9.41 22.98
N GLN A 21 -22.00 -9.97 23.00
CA GLN A 21 -23.07 -9.60 22.08
C GLN A 21 -23.77 -8.37 22.66
N GLY A 22 -23.03 -7.27 22.71
CA GLY A 22 -23.51 -5.95 23.10
C GLY A 22 -23.31 -5.02 21.92
N ASN A 23 -24.43 -4.64 21.32
CA ASN A 23 -24.62 -3.52 20.40
C ASN A 23 -23.46 -2.51 20.47
N THR A 24 -22.62 -2.45 19.44
CA THR A 24 -21.58 -1.41 19.32
C THR A 24 -22.27 -0.11 18.93
N ASP A 25 -23.04 0.43 19.87
CA ASP A 25 -23.43 1.82 19.91
C ASP A 25 -22.11 2.59 19.96
N SER A 26 -21.79 3.19 18.82
CA SER A 26 -20.74 4.18 18.62
C SER A 26 -20.58 5.05 19.87
N ASP A 27 -19.42 4.91 20.52
CA ASP A 27 -18.97 5.76 21.59
C ASP A 27 -19.07 7.23 21.12
N PRO A 28 -20.02 8.02 21.63
CA PRO A 28 -20.35 9.34 21.08
C PRO A 28 -19.25 10.38 21.30
N GLU A 29 -18.14 10.02 21.95
CA GLU A 29 -17.02 10.93 22.25
C GLU A 29 -15.72 10.57 21.54
N ARG A 30 -15.66 9.52 20.71
CA ARG A 30 -14.42 9.21 20.01
C ARG A 30 -14.13 10.29 18.97
N MET A 31 -13.11 11.12 19.24
CA MET A 31 -12.65 12.14 18.29
C MET A 31 -12.30 11.49 16.95
N PRO A 32 -12.67 12.09 15.81
CA PRO A 32 -12.32 11.56 14.49
C PRO A 32 -10.81 11.36 14.37
N ALA A 33 -10.39 10.16 13.96
CA ALA A 33 -8.98 9.83 13.83
C ALA A 33 -8.28 10.74 12.81
N THR A 34 -7.13 11.26 13.20
CA THR A 34 -6.25 12.04 12.33
C THR A 34 -5.53 11.14 11.32
N PHE A 35 -5.02 11.73 10.23
CA PHE A 35 -4.23 10.98 9.26
C PHE A 35 -2.95 10.40 9.88
N GLN A 36 -2.37 11.09 10.86
CA GLN A 36 -1.18 10.63 11.59
C GLN A 36 -1.49 9.38 12.43
N GLU A 37 -2.66 9.33 13.08
CA GLU A 37 -3.10 8.13 13.79
C GLU A 37 -3.33 6.97 12.82
N ALA A 38 -3.92 7.23 11.65
CA ALA A 38 -4.09 6.21 10.61
C ALA A 38 -2.74 5.68 10.09
N LEU A 39 -1.71 6.52 9.96
CA LEU A 39 -0.35 6.08 9.61
C LEU A 39 0.25 5.16 10.69
N LEU A 40 0.07 5.50 11.96
CA LEU A 40 0.52 4.69 13.08
C LEU A 40 -0.21 3.34 13.14
N GLU A 41 -1.52 3.33 12.90
CA GLU A 41 -2.33 2.12 12.77
C GLU A 41 -1.82 1.22 11.63
N ALA A 42 -1.48 1.83 10.48
CA ALA A 42 -0.86 1.16 9.35
C ALA A 42 0.60 0.73 9.61
N ARG A 43 1.15 1.02 10.80
CA ARG A 43 2.55 0.75 11.18
C ARG A 43 3.56 1.43 10.24
N ILE A 44 3.22 2.61 9.73
CA ILE A 44 4.06 3.44 8.88
C ILE A 44 4.53 4.64 9.71
N ASN A 45 5.82 4.64 10.04
CA ASN A 45 6.39 5.81 10.68
C ASN A 45 6.52 6.98 9.69
N LYS A 46 6.26 8.20 10.15
CA LYS A 46 6.24 9.40 9.29
C LYS A 46 7.57 9.63 8.58
N GLU A 47 8.69 9.33 9.21
CA GLU A 47 10.02 9.49 8.64
C GLU A 47 10.31 8.53 7.47
N ASN A 48 9.51 7.49 7.32
CA ASN A 48 9.57 6.50 6.25
C ASN A 48 8.62 6.82 5.08
N VAL A 49 7.78 7.85 5.21
CA VAL A 49 6.92 8.34 4.13
C VAL A 49 7.77 9.09 3.11
N ILE A 50 7.74 8.62 1.86
CA ILE A 50 8.41 9.22 0.70
C ILE A 50 7.48 10.25 0.04
N TYR A 51 6.21 9.90 -0.10
CA TYR A 51 5.21 10.74 -0.74
C TYR A 51 3.84 10.50 -0.13
N GLU A 52 3.05 11.55 -0.06
CA GLU A 52 1.71 11.55 0.50
C GLU A 52 0.78 12.30 -0.45
N HIS A 53 -0.31 11.64 -0.85
CA HIS A 53 -1.40 12.27 -1.57
C HIS A 53 -2.69 12.13 -0.76
N ARG A 54 -3.42 13.23 -0.61
CA ARG A 54 -4.69 13.28 0.12
C ARG A 54 -5.67 14.17 -0.62
N ASP A 55 -6.90 13.68 -0.75
CA ASP A 55 -8.07 14.47 -1.05
C ASP A 55 -9.04 14.46 0.15
N LYS A 56 -10.26 14.96 -0.06
CA LYS A 56 -11.27 15.05 1.00
C LYS A 56 -11.67 13.68 1.57
N ASN A 57 -11.68 12.63 0.75
CA ASN A 57 -12.32 11.35 1.02
C ASN A 57 -11.33 10.18 1.04
N ALA A 58 -10.18 10.33 0.40
CA ALA A 58 -9.19 9.27 0.23
C ALA A 58 -7.77 9.82 0.23
N GLY A 59 -6.82 8.93 0.43
CA GLY A 59 -5.40 9.24 0.32
C GLY A 59 -4.57 7.98 0.17
N TYR A 60 -3.31 8.17 -0.15
CA TYR A 60 -2.32 7.10 -0.13
C TYR A 60 -0.95 7.66 0.25
N VAL A 61 -0.09 6.79 0.78
CA VAL A 61 1.31 7.11 1.02
C VAL A 61 2.21 6.09 0.35
N LEU A 62 3.24 6.59 -0.33
CA LEU A 62 4.40 5.81 -0.70
C LEU A 62 5.37 5.82 0.48
N TYR A 63 5.81 4.65 0.91
CA TYR A 63 6.71 4.50 2.04
C TYR A 63 7.82 3.47 1.75
N LYS A 64 8.96 3.62 2.44
CA LYS A 64 10.03 2.62 2.48
C LYS A 64 10.10 2.02 3.87
N LYS A 65 10.06 0.69 3.97
CA LYS A 65 10.30 -0.01 5.23
C LYS A 65 11.27 -1.15 4.96
N ASP A 66 12.42 -1.12 5.64
CA ASP A 66 13.51 -2.07 5.41
C ASP A 66 13.85 -2.14 3.91
N GLU A 67 13.95 -3.33 3.33
CA GLU A 67 14.20 -3.55 1.90
C GLU A 67 12.95 -3.55 1.00
N GLU A 68 11.80 -3.15 1.55
CA GLU A 68 10.54 -3.04 0.80
C GLU A 68 10.13 -1.59 0.55
N ILE A 69 9.50 -1.37 -0.59
CA ILE A 69 8.76 -0.15 -0.91
C ILE A 69 7.29 -0.52 -1.04
N GLY A 70 6.40 0.33 -0.52
CA GLY A 70 4.97 0.05 -0.53
C GLY A 70 4.09 1.28 -0.64
N ILE A 71 2.85 1.04 -1.04
CA ILE A 71 1.77 2.01 -0.97
C ILE A 71 0.78 1.53 0.10
N SER A 72 0.36 2.44 0.99
CA SER A 72 -0.79 2.23 1.87
C SER A 72 -1.90 3.20 1.49
N HIS A 73 -3.13 2.70 1.49
CA HIS A 73 -4.31 3.46 1.09
C HIS A 73 -5.13 3.81 2.33
N PHE A 74 -5.74 4.99 2.29
CA PHE A 74 -6.51 5.54 3.41
C PHE A 74 -7.84 6.08 2.93
N ARG A 75 -8.81 6.07 3.83
CA ARG A 75 -10.13 6.64 3.64
C ARG A 75 -10.44 7.62 4.75
N ASN A 76 -11.01 8.74 4.38
CA ASN A 76 -11.54 9.72 5.32
C ASN A 76 -13.06 9.58 5.38
N THR A 77 -13.58 9.40 6.58
CA THR A 77 -15.01 9.26 6.88
C THR A 77 -15.39 10.22 8.01
N ASP A 78 -16.63 10.19 8.46
CA ASP A 78 -17.08 10.96 9.62
C ASP A 78 -16.36 10.53 10.91
N GLN A 79 -15.82 9.30 10.95
CA GLN A 79 -14.98 8.78 12.05
C GLN A 79 -13.50 9.16 11.88
N GLY A 80 -13.16 9.94 10.86
CA GLY A 80 -11.79 10.34 10.52
C GLY A 80 -11.11 9.41 9.53
N TRP A 81 -9.78 9.45 9.54
CA TRP A 81 -8.91 8.68 8.65
C TRP A 81 -8.70 7.26 9.16
N SER A 82 -8.77 6.29 8.26
CA SER A 82 -8.45 4.88 8.54
C SER A 82 -7.66 4.27 7.38
N SER A 83 -6.80 3.30 7.67
CA SER A 83 -6.13 2.51 6.64
C SER A 83 -7.09 1.51 6.02
N THR A 84 -7.08 1.39 4.70
CA THR A 84 -7.92 0.43 3.96
C THR A 84 -7.11 -0.70 3.34
N GLY A 85 -5.81 -0.77 3.64
CA GLY A 85 -4.90 -1.81 3.15
C GLY A 85 -3.63 -1.25 2.54
N SER A 86 -2.70 -2.14 2.25
CA SER A 86 -1.39 -1.81 1.70
C SER A 86 -0.89 -2.88 0.74
N SER A 87 -0.02 -2.48 -0.16
CA SER A 87 0.77 -3.37 -1.00
C SER A 87 2.23 -2.96 -0.89
N SER A 88 3.14 -3.95 -0.83
CA SER A 88 4.58 -3.73 -0.87
C SER A 88 5.24 -4.74 -1.80
N GLY A 89 6.44 -4.39 -2.24
CA GLY A 89 7.32 -5.29 -2.96
C GLY A 89 8.77 -5.06 -2.56
N SER A 90 9.56 -6.12 -2.60
CA SER A 90 11.00 -6.04 -2.37
C SER A 90 11.69 -5.32 -3.52
N VAL A 91 12.70 -4.53 -3.18
CA VAL A 91 13.60 -3.90 -4.15
C VAL A 91 14.83 -4.79 -4.29
N THR A 92 15.19 -5.12 -5.53
CA THR A 92 16.39 -5.90 -5.84
C THR A 92 17.34 -5.06 -6.70
N ASP A 93 18.64 -5.17 -6.43
CA ASP A 93 19.68 -4.38 -7.10
C ASP A 93 20.07 -4.93 -8.50
N ASP A 94 19.35 -5.94 -9.00
CA ASP A 94 19.61 -6.60 -10.28
C ASP A 94 19.03 -5.84 -11.49
N LYS A 95 18.18 -4.85 -11.25
CA LYS A 95 17.54 -4.01 -12.27
C LYS A 95 17.82 -2.53 -12.00
N PRO A 96 17.87 -1.68 -13.05
CA PRO A 96 18.14 -0.25 -12.87
C PRO A 96 16.98 0.51 -12.18
N LEU A 97 15.78 -0.08 -12.13
CA LEU A 97 14.66 0.36 -11.32
C LEU A 97 13.76 -0.83 -10.95
N SER A 98 13.01 -0.70 -9.85
CA SER A 98 11.92 -1.62 -9.50
C SER A 98 10.58 -1.14 -10.06
N PHE A 99 9.64 -2.06 -10.24
CA PHE A 99 8.30 -1.78 -10.77
C PHE A 99 7.25 -2.59 -10.03
N ILE A 100 6.36 -1.88 -9.32
CA ILE A 100 5.27 -2.46 -8.54
C ILE A 100 3.99 -1.68 -8.88
N GLY A 101 2.85 -2.38 -8.93
CA GLY A 101 1.53 -1.79 -9.08
C GLY A 101 0.67 -2.05 -7.86
N SER A 102 -0.12 -1.06 -7.45
CA SER A 102 -1.16 -1.23 -6.44
C SER A 102 -2.46 -0.62 -6.90
N THR A 103 -3.52 -1.43 -6.89
CA THR A 103 -4.88 -1.01 -7.29
C THR A 103 -5.83 -1.25 -6.12
N TRP A 104 -6.70 -0.27 -5.86
CA TRP A 104 -7.71 -0.39 -4.82
C TRP A 104 -9.01 0.31 -5.21
N LEU A 105 -10.09 -0.10 -4.56
CA LEU A 105 -11.41 0.48 -4.74
C LEU A 105 -11.54 1.78 -3.93
N LEU A 106 -11.98 2.84 -4.60
CA LEU A 106 -12.45 4.07 -3.98
C LEU A 106 -13.94 3.91 -3.60
N GLY A 107 -14.25 4.06 -2.31
CA GLY A 107 -15.63 3.97 -1.80
C GLY A 107 -16.05 2.60 -1.25
N GLN A 108 -17.33 2.42 -0.95
CA GLN A 108 -17.85 1.19 -0.34
C GLN A 108 -18.08 0.08 -1.37
N ASN A 109 -17.91 -1.18 -0.93
CA ASN A 109 -18.26 -2.39 -1.68
C ASN A 109 -19.78 -2.51 -1.81
N ALA A 110 -20.40 -1.80 -2.75
CA ALA A 110 -21.77 -2.08 -3.12
C ALA A 110 -21.76 -3.18 -4.21
N PRO A 111 -22.51 -4.29 -4.04
CA PRO A 111 -22.54 -5.40 -5.01
C PRO A 111 -22.92 -5.01 -6.44
N GLU A 112 -23.54 -3.84 -6.62
CA GLU A 112 -24.10 -3.37 -7.89
C GLU A 112 -23.39 -2.11 -8.45
N ALA A 113 -22.36 -1.59 -7.78
CA ALA A 113 -21.65 -0.41 -8.26
C ALA A 113 -20.47 -0.78 -9.16
N ASN A 114 -20.41 -0.17 -10.35
CA ASN A 114 -19.19 -0.05 -11.13
C ASN A 114 -18.15 0.67 -10.27
N GLY A 115 -17.33 -0.12 -9.56
CA GLY A 115 -16.36 0.39 -8.61
C GLY A 115 -15.44 1.41 -9.25
N THR A 116 -15.25 2.57 -8.61
CA THR A 116 -14.22 3.52 -9.03
C THR A 116 -12.91 3.04 -8.44
N TYR A 117 -11.92 2.73 -9.27
CA TYR A 117 -10.61 2.28 -8.81
C TYR A 117 -9.59 3.41 -8.87
N GLN A 118 -8.52 3.24 -8.11
CA GLN A 118 -7.30 4.00 -8.21
C GLN A 118 -6.15 3.01 -8.34
N THR A 119 -5.28 3.22 -9.32
CA THR A 119 -4.05 2.46 -9.48
C THR A 119 -2.85 3.40 -9.32
N VAL A 120 -1.83 2.94 -8.61
CA VAL A 120 -0.53 3.60 -8.54
C VAL A 120 0.54 2.60 -8.96
N PHE A 121 1.38 3.01 -9.91
CA PHE A 121 2.60 2.31 -10.26
C PHE A 121 3.78 3.06 -9.67
N TYR A 122 4.73 2.32 -9.09
CA TYR A 122 5.81 2.91 -8.33
C TYR A 122 7.03 2.00 -8.27
N GLY A 123 8.16 2.57 -7.84
CA GLY A 123 9.38 1.83 -7.58
C GLY A 123 10.55 2.71 -7.14
N GLU A 124 11.68 2.07 -6.88
CA GLU A 124 12.97 2.70 -6.58
C GLU A 124 13.77 2.84 -7.88
N VAL A 125 14.45 3.98 -8.06
CA VAL A 125 15.37 4.24 -9.17
C VAL A 125 16.78 3.99 -8.65
N LEU A 126 17.40 2.90 -9.09
CA LEU A 126 18.69 2.42 -8.60
C LEU A 126 19.85 2.93 -9.45
N ASP A 127 19.63 3.08 -10.76
CA ASP A 127 20.63 3.68 -11.67
C ASP A 127 20.57 5.21 -11.60
N HIS A 128 21.66 5.82 -11.14
CA HIS A 128 21.80 7.27 -11.00
C HIS A 128 21.73 8.03 -12.34
N ASP A 129 22.02 7.38 -13.47
CA ASP A 129 21.93 8.02 -14.77
C ASP A 129 20.50 8.13 -15.27
N ILE A 130 19.52 7.38 -14.72
CA ILE A 130 18.11 7.57 -15.09
C ILE A 130 17.70 9.01 -14.78
N GLY A 131 17.28 9.76 -15.79
CA GLY A 131 16.73 11.11 -15.64
C GLY A 131 15.21 11.14 -15.78
N LYS A 132 14.61 10.13 -16.44
CA LYS A 132 13.19 10.09 -16.78
C LYS A 132 12.65 8.67 -16.78
N VAL A 133 11.42 8.51 -16.31
CA VAL A 133 10.64 7.26 -16.38
C VAL A 133 9.33 7.57 -17.07
N ASN A 134 9.05 6.86 -18.16
CA ASN A 134 7.77 6.92 -18.87
C ASN A 134 7.01 5.63 -18.66
N VAL A 135 5.70 5.73 -18.53
CA VAL A 135 4.80 4.59 -18.37
C VAL A 135 3.75 4.66 -19.47
N SER A 136 3.61 3.56 -20.20
CA SER A 136 2.59 3.39 -21.21
C SER A 136 1.44 2.55 -20.69
N PHE A 137 0.22 3.02 -20.94
CA PHE A 137 -1.05 2.35 -20.64
C PHE A 137 -1.81 2.14 -21.95
N GLY A 138 -1.54 1.04 -22.66
CA GLY A 138 -2.04 0.87 -24.03
C GLY A 138 -1.46 1.92 -24.98
N GLU A 139 -2.31 2.82 -25.50
CA GLU A 139 -1.88 3.88 -26.43
C GLU A 139 -1.41 5.17 -25.73
N ALA A 140 -1.72 5.33 -24.43
CA ALA A 140 -1.29 6.50 -23.68
C ALA A 140 0.16 6.33 -23.20
N LEU A 141 0.96 7.40 -23.29
CA LEU A 141 2.31 7.48 -22.75
C LEU A 141 2.40 8.68 -21.81
N GLU A 142 2.79 8.43 -20.56
CA GLU A 142 2.84 9.46 -19.53
C GLU A 142 4.17 9.41 -18.77
N GLU A 143 4.69 10.57 -18.41
CA GLU A 143 5.90 10.68 -17.61
C GLU A 143 5.57 10.50 -16.12
N ALA A 144 6.30 9.61 -15.45
CA ALA A 144 6.19 9.40 -14.02
C ALA A 144 6.93 10.49 -13.24
N GLN A 145 6.44 10.78 -12.03
CA GLN A 145 7.12 11.68 -11.12
C GLN A 145 8.33 10.98 -10.50
N ILE A 146 9.51 11.60 -10.56
CA ILE A 146 10.69 11.16 -9.80
C ILE A 146 10.79 11.97 -8.51
N LEU A 147 10.93 11.27 -7.39
CA LEU A 147 11.01 11.78 -6.04
C LEU A 147 12.38 11.48 -5.45
N THR A 148 12.84 12.30 -4.51
CA THR A 148 14.06 12.06 -3.75
C THR A 148 13.73 12.03 -2.26
N HIS A 149 14.12 10.97 -1.58
CA HIS A 149 13.98 10.83 -0.13
C HIS A 149 15.20 10.15 0.46
N ARG A 150 15.82 10.76 1.48
CA ARG A 150 17.03 10.26 2.15
C ARG A 150 18.14 9.81 1.16
N GLN A 151 18.42 10.64 0.16
CA GLN A 151 19.41 10.38 -0.91
C GLN A 151 19.07 9.22 -1.87
N LYS A 152 17.97 8.51 -1.65
CA LYS A 152 17.41 7.53 -2.59
C LYS A 152 16.40 8.19 -3.52
N ARG A 153 16.21 7.59 -4.68
CA ARG A 153 15.29 8.08 -5.71
C ARG A 153 14.16 7.09 -5.93
N TYR A 154 12.96 7.62 -6.07
CA TYR A 154 11.73 6.84 -6.27
C TYR A 154 11.00 7.37 -7.47
N TRP A 155 10.18 6.55 -8.11
CA TRP A 155 9.28 7.00 -9.15
C TRP A 155 7.85 6.56 -8.83
N LEU A 156 6.87 7.37 -9.25
CA LEU A 156 5.47 6.98 -9.19
C LEU A 156 4.63 7.64 -10.28
N ILE A 157 3.54 6.97 -10.64
CA ILE A 157 2.46 7.53 -11.45
C ILE A 157 1.11 7.01 -10.94
N SER A 158 0.10 7.87 -10.93
CA SER A 158 -1.22 7.60 -10.37
C SER A 158 -2.29 7.73 -11.45
N LYS A 159 -3.14 6.70 -11.59
CA LYS A 159 -4.19 6.60 -12.61
C LYS A 159 -5.53 6.27 -12.00
N LYS A 160 -6.56 7.07 -12.34
CA LYS A 160 -7.95 6.72 -12.04
C LYS A 160 -8.37 5.51 -12.90
N GLY A 161 -9.15 4.63 -12.31
CA GLY A 161 -9.54 3.35 -12.91
C GLY A 161 -8.62 2.20 -12.51
N ASP A 162 -8.98 1.01 -12.97
CA ASP A 162 -8.23 -0.23 -12.76
C ASP A 162 -7.20 -0.38 -13.88
N ALA A 163 -6.11 0.40 -13.78
CA ALA A 163 -5.07 0.43 -14.79
C ALA A 163 -4.22 -0.86 -14.79
N SER A 164 -4.35 -1.72 -13.76
CA SER A 164 -3.74 -3.05 -13.73
C SER A 164 -4.29 -4.02 -14.78
N LYS A 165 -5.46 -3.73 -15.35
CA LYS A 165 -6.03 -4.53 -16.46
C LYS A 165 -5.42 -4.21 -17.82
N ASN A 166 -4.69 -3.11 -17.93
CA ASN A 166 -4.02 -2.74 -19.17
C ASN A 166 -2.63 -3.36 -19.20
N LYS A 167 -2.14 -3.69 -20.39
CA LYS A 167 -0.71 -3.92 -20.57
C LYS A 167 0.04 -2.64 -20.21
N VAL A 168 0.91 -2.71 -19.20
CA VAL A 168 1.72 -1.59 -18.73
C VAL A 168 3.16 -1.77 -19.17
N ILE A 169 3.73 -0.76 -19.82
CA ILE A 169 5.14 -0.76 -20.22
C ILE A 169 5.84 0.39 -19.51
N VAL A 170 6.92 0.09 -18.78
CA VAL A 170 7.77 1.07 -18.11
C VAL A 170 9.07 1.22 -18.88
N GLU A 171 9.38 2.44 -19.29
CA GLU A 171 10.60 2.78 -20.01
C GLU A 171 11.41 3.80 -19.21
N ALA A 172 12.70 3.56 -19.04
CA ALA A 172 13.60 4.51 -18.38
C ALA A 172 14.62 5.07 -19.36
N TYR A 173 14.90 6.35 -19.20
CA TYR A 173 15.83 7.10 -20.03
C TYR A 173 16.89 7.76 -19.16
N SER A 174 18.13 7.70 -19.62
CA SER A 174 19.25 8.43 -19.04
C SER A 174 19.04 9.94 -19.05
N ASN A 175 19.86 10.68 -18.31
CA ASN A 175 19.90 12.15 -18.35
C ASN A 175 20.23 12.70 -19.76
N SER A 176 20.88 11.91 -20.61
CA SER A 176 21.16 12.25 -22.02
C SER A 176 19.99 11.98 -22.97
N GLY A 177 18.91 11.35 -22.49
CA GLY A 177 17.76 10.95 -23.30
C GLY A 177 17.89 9.58 -23.97
N LYS A 178 18.99 8.85 -23.79
CA LYS A 178 19.13 7.45 -24.25
C LYS A 178 18.24 6.53 -23.40
N LYS A 179 17.43 5.67 -24.04
CA LYS A 179 16.67 4.60 -23.37
C LYS A 179 17.65 3.57 -22.78
N ILE A 180 17.45 3.20 -21.52
CA ILE A 180 18.32 2.27 -20.79
C ILE A 180 17.58 1.07 -20.21
N PHE A 181 16.26 1.16 -20.05
CA PHE A 181 15.45 0.08 -19.49
C PHE A 181 14.07 0.03 -20.14
N ILE A 182 13.54 -1.18 -20.25
CA ILE A 182 12.15 -1.45 -20.57
C ILE A 182 11.68 -2.66 -19.74
N SER A 183 10.52 -2.55 -19.12
CA SER A 183 9.82 -3.67 -18.48
C SER A 183 8.36 -3.64 -18.87
N GLU A 184 7.78 -4.81 -19.05
CA GLU A 184 6.34 -4.97 -19.26
C GLU A 184 5.75 -5.60 -18.00
N SER A 185 4.50 -5.25 -17.66
CA SER A 185 3.74 -6.04 -16.69
C SER A 185 3.41 -7.39 -17.32
N ASP A 186 3.72 -8.48 -16.63
CA ASP A 186 3.30 -9.81 -17.08
C ASP A 186 1.77 -9.84 -17.19
N ASP A 187 1.25 -10.23 -18.36
CA ASP A 187 -0.19 -10.46 -18.53
C ASP A 187 -0.60 -11.57 -17.56
N ASN A 188 -1.33 -11.23 -16.49
CA ASN A 188 -1.97 -12.21 -15.61
C ASN A 188 -3.15 -12.94 -16.30
N SER A 189 -3.06 -13.21 -17.60
CA SER A 189 -4.07 -13.95 -18.38
C SER A 189 -3.89 -15.47 -18.32
N SER A 190 -3.27 -15.99 -17.26
CA SER A 190 -3.36 -17.40 -16.90
C SER A 190 -3.77 -17.55 -15.44
N SER A 191 -5.06 -17.80 -15.21
CA SER A 191 -5.59 -18.83 -14.30
C SER A 191 -7.11 -18.65 -14.12
N ASP A 192 -7.83 -19.60 -14.73
CA ASP A 192 -9.20 -20.10 -14.48
C ASP A 192 -10.44 -19.17 -14.56
#